data_AF-A0A834IA90-F1
#
_entry.id   AF-A0A834IA90-F1
#
_cell.length_a   1.000
_cell.length_b   1.000
_cell.length_c   1.000
_cell.angle_alpha   90.00
_cell.angle_beta   90.00
_cell.angle_gamma   90.00
#
_symmetry.space_group_name_H-M   'P 1'
#
loop_
_entity.id
_entity.type
_entity.pdbx_description
1 polymer ?
#
loop_
_entity_poly.entity_id
_entity_poly.type
_entity_poly.pdbx_seq_one_letter_code
_entity_poly.pdbx_strand_id
1 'polypeptide(L)'
;PSQPPIKTKPNNCYVAKLVEPYCHCDFHLYEPEMGRYMKLAEKEKVLYEELDNLKKRMAVLVGDILDHPCDTDDEKMKTIYETDYVKRGMVKTNMFLYLFRNDISFNLNENLLILISEIGTIYMIMELM
;
A
#
# COMPACT_ATOMS: atom_id res chain seq x y z
N PRO A 1 2.46 6.07 83.91
CA PRO A 1 1.90 6.52 82.62
C PRO A 1 2.40 5.64 81.46
N SER A 2 1.50 4.98 80.73
CA SER A 2 1.85 4.18 79.55
C SER A 2 2.20 5.10 78.38
N GLN A 3 3.33 4.83 77.74
CA GLN A 3 3.80 5.60 76.59
C GLN A 3 2.90 5.31 75.37
N PRO A 4 2.50 6.32 74.58
CA PRO A 4 1.65 6.09 73.42
C PRO A 4 2.41 5.32 72.31
N PRO A 5 1.68 4.56 71.47
CA PRO A 5 2.30 3.78 70.40
C PRO A 5 3.07 4.68 69.42
N ILE A 6 4.33 4.32 69.16
CA ILE A 6 5.16 4.99 68.16
C ILE A 6 4.63 4.62 66.78
N LYS A 7 4.04 5.58 66.06
CA LYS A 7 3.67 5.41 64.66
C LYS A 7 4.93 5.47 63.79
N THR A 8 5.56 4.34 63.52
CA THR A 8 6.57 4.24 62.46
C THR A 8 5.83 4.17 61.13
N LYS A 9 5.82 5.29 60.40
CA LYS A 9 5.40 5.29 58.99
C LYS A 9 6.36 4.33 58.26
N PRO A 10 5.88 3.37 57.44
CA PRO A 10 6.79 2.51 56.70
C PRO A 10 7.69 3.40 55.84
N ASN A 11 9.00 3.16 55.89
CA ASN A 11 9.93 3.85 55.02
C ASN A 11 9.47 3.59 53.58
N ASN A 12 9.15 4.66 52.86
CA ASN A 12 8.96 4.59 51.42
C ASN A 12 10.31 4.19 50.83
N CYS A 13 10.57 2.90 50.68
CA CYS A 13 11.72 2.38 49.96
C CYS A 13 11.52 2.72 48.48
N TYR A 14 11.85 3.94 48.09
CA TYR A 14 12.04 4.29 46.69
C TYR A 14 13.25 3.50 46.22
N VAL A 15 13.01 2.33 45.62
CA VAL A 15 14.03 1.66 44.81
C VAL A 15 14.24 2.55 43.60
N ALA A 16 15.32 3.32 43.60
CA ALA A 16 15.73 4.06 42.43
C ALA A 16 15.82 3.06 41.27
N LYS A 17 14.99 3.27 40.24
CA LYS A 17 15.07 2.49 39.01
C LYS A 17 16.48 2.77 38.47
N LEU A 18 17.37 1.78 38.54
CA LEU A 18 18.71 1.90 37.97
C LEU A 18 18.50 2.22 36.48
N VAL A 19 18.84 3.46 36.10
CA VAL A 19 18.90 3.84 34.70
C VAL A 19 20.00 2.99 34.11
N GLU A 20 19.65 2.13 33.16
CA GLU A 20 20.64 1.30 32.48
C GLU A 20 21.76 2.17 31.93
N PRO A 21 23.04 1.78 32.10
CA PRO A 21 24.16 2.55 31.61
C PRO A 21 24.03 2.75 30.11
N TYR A 22 24.21 3.99 29.66
CA TYR A 22 24.14 4.40 28.26
C TYR A 22 25.07 3.51 27.40
N CYS A 23 24.50 2.59 26.61
CA CYS A 23 25.26 1.74 25.69
C CYS A 23 25.43 2.47 24.36
N HIS A 24 26.67 2.63 23.90
CA HIS A 24 27.00 3.17 22.56
C HIS A 24 26.84 2.15 21.43
N CYS A 25 26.13 1.05 21.68
CA CYS A 25 25.90 0.03 20.70
C CYS A 25 24.63 0.36 19.91
N ASP A 26 24.76 0.45 18.58
CA ASP A 26 23.66 0.76 17.66
C ASP A 26 22.43 -0.14 17.90
N PHE A 27 22.66 -1.38 18.31
CA PHE A 27 21.60 -2.35 18.62
C PHE A 27 20.58 -1.84 19.66
N HIS A 28 21.01 -1.22 20.76
CA HIS A 28 20.08 -0.71 21.79
C HIS A 28 19.48 0.65 21.44
N LEU A 29 20.10 1.39 20.52
CA LEU A 29 19.58 2.67 20.01
C LEU A 29 18.38 2.49 19.07
N TYR A 30 18.30 1.34 18.39
CA TYR A 30 17.25 1.05 17.41
C TYR A 30 16.30 -0.07 17.84
N GLU A 31 16.49 -0.72 18.98
CA GLU A 31 15.66 -1.87 19.39
C GLU A 31 14.14 -1.54 19.41
N PRO A 32 13.70 -0.37 19.93
CA PRO A 32 12.29 0.04 19.84
C PRO A 32 11.81 0.29 18.39
N GLU A 33 12.66 0.83 17.53
CA GLU A 33 12.38 1.22 16.14
C GLU A 33 12.37 0.02 15.21
N MET A 34 13.26 -0.95 15.43
CA MET A 34 13.38 -2.17 14.64
C MET A 34 12.12 -3.04 14.82
N GLY A 35 11.62 -3.16 16.06
CA GLY A 35 10.35 -3.82 16.32
C GLY A 35 9.15 -3.14 15.65
N ARG A 36 9.18 -1.80 15.48
CA ARG A 36 8.17 -1.07 14.71
C ARG A 36 8.31 -1.32 13.22
N TYR A 37 9.53 -1.30 12.69
CA TYR A 37 9.80 -1.59 11.28
C TYR A 37 9.29 -2.99 10.90
N MET A 38 9.60 -4.02 11.68
CA MET A 38 9.12 -5.38 11.42
C MET A 38 7.60 -5.46 11.37
N LYS A 39 6.90 -4.75 12.26
CA LYS A 39 5.42 -4.66 12.24
C LYS A 39 4.90 -3.94 11.01
N LEU A 40 5.60 -2.91 10.53
CA LEU A 40 5.22 -2.19 9.31
C LEU A 40 5.43 -3.08 8.08
N ALA A 41 6.56 -3.79 7.99
CA ALA A 41 6.83 -4.72 6.90
C ALA A 41 5.80 -5.86 6.83
N GLU A 42 5.39 -6.42 7.98
CA GLU A 42 4.34 -7.44 8.00
C GLU A 42 2.98 -6.86 7.55
N LYS A 43 2.65 -5.64 7.97
CA LYS A 43 1.43 -4.96 7.50
C LYS A 43 1.44 -4.70 6.00
N GLU A 44 2.58 -4.25 5.47
CA GLU A 44 2.75 -4.03 4.03
C GLU A 44 2.51 -5.32 3.25
N LYS A 45 3.08 -6.44 3.70
CA LYS A 45 2.84 -7.76 3.10
C LYS A 45 1.35 -8.12 3.08
N VAL A 46 0.65 -7.97 4.20
CA VAL A 46 -0.80 -8.24 4.28
C VAL A 46 -1.58 -7.36 3.32
N LEU A 47 -1.24 -6.07 3.22
CA LEU A 47 -1.89 -5.15 2.28
C LEU A 47 -1.68 -5.58 0.82
N TYR A 48 -0.50 -6.10 0.46
CA TYR A 48 -0.27 -6.64 -0.88
C TYR A 48 -1.11 -7.89 -1.15
N GLU A 49 -1.25 -8.80 -0.18
CA GLU A 49 -2.11 -9.99 -0.30
C GLU A 49 -3.60 -9.60 -0.45
N GLU A 50 -4.06 -8.63 0.33
CA GLU A 50 -5.42 -8.08 0.21
C GLU A 50 -5.64 -7.41 -1.15
N LEU A 51 -4.66 -6.65 -1.64
CA LEU A 51 -4.72 -6.02 -2.95
C LEU A 51 -4.78 -7.06 -4.08
N ASP A 52 -4.01 -8.13 -4.01
CA ASP A 52 -4.05 -9.23 -4.99
C ASP A 52 -5.41 -9.94 -5.00
N ASN A 53 -5.96 -10.21 -3.80
CA ASN A 53 -7.29 -10.77 -3.66
C ASN A 53 -8.38 -9.85 -4.23
N LEU A 54 -8.27 -8.54 -4.00
CA LEU A 54 -9.18 -7.55 -4.56
C LEU A 54 -9.10 -7.54 -6.10
N LYS A 55 -7.89 -7.57 -6.68
CA LYS A 55 -7.71 -7.63 -8.15
C LYS A 55 -8.38 -8.87 -8.75
N LYS A 56 -8.25 -10.04 -8.12
CA LYS A 56 -8.92 -11.27 -8.56
C LYS A 56 -10.45 -11.12 -8.54
N ARG A 57 -11.00 -10.56 -7.47
CA ARG A 57 -12.45 -10.30 -7.38
C ARG A 57 -12.93 -9.31 -8.43
N MET A 58 -12.16 -8.26 -8.71
CA MET A 58 -12.47 -7.32 -9.78
C MET A 58 -12.49 -8.03 -11.15
N ALA A 59 -11.54 -8.92 -11.42
CA ALA A 59 -11.50 -9.68 -12.68
C ALA A 59 -12.72 -10.59 -12.85
N VAL A 60 -13.12 -11.30 -11.78
CA VAL A 60 -14.35 -12.12 -11.78
C VAL A 60 -15.58 -11.25 -12.05
N LEU A 61 -15.71 -10.13 -11.34
CA LEU A 61 -16.85 -9.23 -11.50
C LEU A 61 -16.92 -8.64 -12.91
N VAL A 62 -15.79 -8.28 -13.51
CA VAL A 62 -15.74 -7.83 -14.91
C VAL A 62 -16.23 -8.93 -15.86
N GLY A 63 -15.82 -10.18 -15.64
CA GLY A 63 -16.36 -11.33 -16.38
C GLY A 63 -17.88 -11.43 -16.26
N ASP A 64 -18.40 -11.40 -15.03
CA ASP A 64 -19.84 -11.47 -14.77
C ASP A 64 -20.63 -10.33 -15.44
N ILE A 65 -20.06 -9.12 -15.49
CA ILE A 65 -20.66 -7.97 -16.19
C ILE A 65 -20.70 -8.21 -17.70
N LEU A 66 -19.61 -8.70 -18.29
CA LEU A 66 -19.54 -8.97 -19.73
C LEU A 66 -20.49 -10.09 -20.14
N ASP A 67 -20.59 -11.14 -19.35
CA ASP A 67 -21.49 -12.28 -19.59
C ASP A 67 -22.98 -11.94 -19.37
N HIS A 68 -23.28 -10.82 -18.70
CA HIS A 68 -24.66 -10.43 -18.43
C HIS A 68 -25.41 -10.05 -19.73
N PRO A 69 -26.63 -10.54 -19.98
CA PRO A 69 -27.32 -10.32 -21.26
C PRO A 69 -27.91 -8.90 -21.45
N CYS A 70 -27.71 -7.99 -20.49
CA CYS A 70 -28.10 -6.58 -20.67
C CYS A 70 -26.98 -5.81 -21.35
N ASP A 71 -27.35 -4.80 -22.16
CA ASP A 71 -26.44 -3.91 -22.87
C ASP A 71 -25.54 -4.60 -23.91
N THR A 72 -24.90 -3.78 -24.74
CA THR A 72 -23.91 -4.25 -25.72
C THR A 72 -22.54 -4.40 -25.08
N ASP A 73 -21.73 -5.32 -25.58
CA ASP A 73 -20.36 -5.52 -25.08
C ASP A 73 -19.53 -4.23 -25.17
N ASP A 74 -19.73 -3.43 -26.22
CA ASP A 74 -19.08 -2.13 -26.40
C ASP A 74 -19.38 -1.14 -25.27
N GLU A 75 -20.65 -1.04 -24.83
CA GLU A 75 -21.07 -0.14 -23.76
C GLU A 75 -20.53 -0.57 -22.39
N LYS A 76 -20.51 -1.88 -22.13
CA LYS A 76 -19.91 -2.45 -20.91
C LYS A 76 -18.41 -2.20 -20.87
N MET A 77 -17.71 -2.54 -21.94
CA MET A 77 -16.25 -2.38 -22.04
C MET A 77 -15.87 -0.92 -21.90
N LYS A 78 -16.60 0.01 -22.54
CA LYS A 78 -16.38 1.45 -22.37
C LYS A 78 -16.44 1.88 -20.90
N THR A 79 -17.45 1.42 -20.17
CA THR A 79 -17.64 1.78 -18.76
C THR A 79 -16.54 1.19 -17.87
N ILE A 80 -16.15 -0.07 -18.12
CA ILE A 80 -15.04 -0.73 -17.43
C ILE A 80 -13.73 0.03 -17.67
N TYR A 81 -13.42 0.35 -18.93
CA TYR A 81 -12.23 1.10 -19.28
C TYR A 81 -12.22 2.52 -18.69
N GLU A 82 -13.35 3.23 -18.74
CA GLU A 82 -13.49 4.54 -18.10
C GLU A 82 -13.14 4.49 -16.61
N THR A 83 -13.65 3.47 -15.93
CA THR A 83 -13.43 3.27 -14.49
C THR A 83 -11.96 2.99 -14.20
N ASP A 84 -11.34 2.10 -14.96
CA ASP A 84 -9.92 1.76 -14.82
C ASP A 84 -8.99 2.93 -15.18
N TYR A 85 -9.39 3.76 -16.14
CA TYR A 85 -8.65 4.94 -16.55
C TYR A 85 -8.61 6.00 -15.45
N VAL A 86 -9.77 6.28 -14.84
CA VAL A 86 -9.88 7.19 -13.68
C VAL A 86 -9.12 6.63 -12.48
N LYS A 87 -9.19 5.31 -12.23
CA LYS A 87 -8.44 4.65 -11.15
C LYS A 87 -6.92 4.87 -11.26
N ARG A 88 -6.38 5.02 -12.47
CA ARG A 88 -4.95 5.30 -12.71
C ARG A 88 -4.57 6.77 -12.51
N GLY A 89 -5.51 7.62 -12.09
CA GLY A 89 -5.29 9.06 -11.92
C GLY A 89 -5.26 9.84 -13.24
N MET A 90 -5.73 9.24 -14.34
CA MET A 90 -5.70 9.87 -15.65
C MET A 90 -6.98 10.68 -15.91
N VAL A 91 -6.84 11.84 -16.56
CA VAL A 91 -7.95 12.76 -16.85
C VAL A 91 -8.75 12.28 -18.05
N LYS A 92 -10.08 12.13 -17.92
CA LYS A 92 -11.00 11.59 -18.95
C LYS A 92 -10.82 12.19 -20.35
N THR A 93 -10.33 13.43 -20.47
CA THR A 93 -10.04 14.10 -21.74
C THR A 93 -9.03 13.36 -22.62
N ASN A 94 -8.14 12.55 -22.04
CA ASN A 94 -7.11 11.78 -22.76
C ASN A 94 -7.51 10.32 -23.04
N MET A 95 -8.74 9.93 -22.69
CA MET A 95 -9.21 8.56 -22.80
C MET A 95 -9.28 8.06 -24.26
N PHE A 96 -9.66 8.93 -25.20
CA PHE A 96 -9.72 8.58 -26.63
C PHE A 96 -8.35 8.13 -27.16
N LEU A 97 -7.26 8.81 -26.76
CA LEU A 97 -5.89 8.44 -27.17
C LEU A 97 -5.45 7.09 -26.59
N TYR A 98 -5.98 6.70 -25.43
CA TYR A 98 -5.66 5.43 -24.77
C TYR A 98 -6.43 4.24 -25.38
N LEU A 99 -7.69 4.45 -25.79
CA LEU A 99 -8.47 3.43 -26.51
C LEU A 99 -7.81 3.07 -27.85
N PHE A 100 -7.43 4.08 -28.66
CA PHE A 100 -6.68 3.86 -29.92
C PHE A 100 -5.33 3.14 -29.74
N ARG A 101 -4.68 3.30 -28.57
CA ARG A 101 -3.38 2.68 -28.31
C ARG A 101 -3.48 1.22 -27.86
N ASN A 102 -4.57 0.83 -27.20
CA ASN A 102 -4.78 -0.56 -26.76
C ASN A 102 -5.35 -1.48 -27.85
N ASP A 103 -6.08 -0.95 -28.82
CA ASP A 103 -6.47 -1.72 -30.02
C ASP A 103 -5.23 -2.20 -30.81
N ILE A 104 -4.13 -1.44 -30.76
CA ILE A 104 -2.84 -1.82 -31.35
C ILE A 104 -2.08 -2.85 -30.47
N SER A 105 -2.26 -2.81 -29.14
CA SER A 105 -1.56 -3.71 -28.21
C SER A 105 -2.08 -5.14 -28.18
N PHE A 106 -3.32 -5.41 -28.63
CA PHE A 106 -3.81 -6.79 -28.75
C PHE A 106 -3.07 -7.62 -29.83
N ASN A 107 -2.22 -6.97 -30.63
CA ASN A 107 -1.50 -7.59 -31.75
C ASN A 107 0.04 -7.53 -31.66
N LEU A 108 0.61 -7.12 -30.52
CA LEU A 108 2.08 -6.93 -30.42
C LEU A 108 2.69 -7.81 -29.31
N ASN A 109 3.61 -8.67 -29.75
CA ASN A 109 4.39 -9.62 -28.96
C ASN A 109 4.94 -9.02 -27.65
N GLU A 110 5.05 -9.87 -26.62
CA GLU A 110 5.44 -9.54 -25.24
C GLU A 110 6.72 -8.68 -25.11
N ASN A 111 7.62 -8.74 -26.10
CA ASN A 111 8.84 -7.92 -26.13
C ASN A 111 8.59 -6.41 -26.35
N LEU A 112 7.46 -6.01 -26.94
CA LEU A 112 7.14 -4.59 -27.16
C LEU A 112 6.47 -3.93 -25.95
N LEU A 113 5.80 -4.71 -25.10
CA LEU A 113 5.23 -4.25 -23.84
C LEU A 113 6.30 -3.71 -22.87
N ILE A 114 7.51 -4.28 -22.92
CA ILE A 114 8.67 -3.84 -22.14
C ILE A 114 9.19 -2.48 -22.65
N LEU A 115 9.26 -2.27 -23.96
CA LEU A 115 9.66 -0.97 -24.53
C LEU A 115 8.67 0.16 -24.20
N ILE A 116 7.37 -0.15 -24.09
CA ILE A 116 6.36 0.85 -23.77
C ILE A 116 6.39 1.23 -22.28
N SER A 117 6.75 0.31 -21.37
CA SER A 117 6.93 0.66 -19.95
C SER A 117 8.17 1.54 -19.72
N GLU A 118 9.25 1.31 -20.46
CA GLU A 118 10.45 2.14 -20.39
C GLU A 118 10.21 3.56 -20.95
N ILE A 119 9.51 3.69 -22.10
CA ILE A 119 9.18 5.00 -22.67
C ILE A 119 8.18 5.78 -21.80
N GLY A 120 7.22 5.09 -21.16
CA GLY A 120 6.26 5.72 -20.23
C GLY A 120 6.93 6.29 -18.98
N THR A 121 8.01 5.66 -18.51
CA THR A 121 8.78 6.14 -17.36
C THR A 121 9.62 7.37 -17.74
N ILE A 122 10.15 7.43 -18.96
CA ILE A 122 10.89 8.60 -19.47
C ILE A 122 9.98 9.83 -19.61
N TYR A 123 8.73 9.67 -20.08
CA TYR A 123 7.79 10.79 -20.18
C TYR A 123 7.37 11.36 -18.82
N MET A 124 7.20 10.52 -17.79
CA MET A 124 6.92 11.01 -16.43
C MET A 124 8.11 11.72 -15.78
N ILE A 125 9.35 11.35 -16.14
CA ILE A 125 10.55 12.05 -15.65
C ILE A 125 10.72 13.41 -16.36
N MET A 126 10.32 13.52 -17.63
CA MET A 126 10.40 14.78 -18.38
C MET A 126 9.36 15.84 -17.97
N GLU A 127 8.22 15.47 -17.37
CA GLU A 127 7.25 16.44 -16.81
C GLU A 127 7.60 16.94 -15.39
N LEU A 128 8.63 16.37 -14.76
CA LEU A 128 9.11 16.74 -13.42
C LEU A 128 10.43 17.53 -13.43
N MET A 129 10.94 17.90 -14.61
CA MET A 129 12.07 18.82 -14.80
C MET A 129 11.62 20.12 -15.47
#